data_AF-A0A1F9TWQ6-F1
#
_entry.id   AF-A0A1F9TWQ6-F1
#
_cell.length_a   1.000
_cell.length_b   1.000
_cell.length_c   1.000
_cell.angle_alpha   90.00
_cell.angle_beta   90.00
_cell.angle_gamma   90.00
#
_symmetry.space_group_name_H-M   'P 1'
#
loop_
_entity.id
_entity.type
_entity.pdbx_description
1 polymer ?
#
loop_
_entity_poly.entity_id
_entity_poly.type
_entity_poly.pdbx_seq_one_letter_code
_entity_poly.pdbx_strand_id
1 'polypeptide(L)' 'MKRFLVACEDTDPEEQCPYSAEGLSMAEVIDKLFNHVKIYHVEKLASLSSEEVDNFETRMRQSLKIFAGNAGPGV' A
#
# COMPACT_ATOMS: atom_id res chain seq x y z
N MET A 1 -3.13 12.95 15.11
CA MET A 1 -2.51 12.97 13.76
C MET A 1 -3.10 11.83 12.95
N LYS A 2 -3.36 12.02 11.65
CA LYS A 2 -3.82 10.93 10.78
C LYS A 2 -2.62 10.06 10.40
N ARG A 3 -2.79 8.75 10.41
CA ARG A 3 -1.83 7.78 9.87
C ARG A 3 -2.48 7.00 8.74
N PHE A 4 -1.68 6.64 7.77
CA PHE A 4 -2.08 5.90 6.59
C PHE A 4 -1.35 4.56 6.59
N LEU A 5 -2.04 3.51 6.17
CA LEU A 5 -1.50 2.16 6.07
C LEU A 5 -2.06 1.45 4.85
N VAL A 6 -1.23 0.67 4.17
CA VAL A 6 -1.67 -0.25 3.12
C VAL A 6 -0.83 -1.52 3.22
N ALA A 7 -1.45 -2.69 3.20
CA ALA A 7 -0.75 -3.97 3.13
C ALA A 7 -0.72 -4.50 1.70
N CYS A 8 0.33 -5.24 1.36
CA CYS A 8 0.45 -5.88 0.04
C CYS A 8 -0.72 -6.84 -0.19
N GLU A 9 -1.09 -7.63 0.82
CA GLU A 9 -2.25 -8.51 0.81
C GLU A 9 -3.58 -7.79 0.55
N ASP A 10 -3.73 -6.52 0.98
CA ASP A 10 -4.95 -5.74 0.74
C ASP A 10 -5.06 -5.30 -0.73
N THR A 11 -3.93 -5.26 -1.44
CA THR A 11 -3.85 -4.85 -2.85
C THR A 11 -3.82 -6.02 -3.80
N ASP A 12 -3.32 -7.15 -3.31
CA ASP A 12 -3.18 -8.39 -4.04
C ASP A 12 -3.10 -9.60 -3.08
N PRO A 13 -4.25 -10.20 -2.75
CA PRO A 13 -4.32 -11.25 -1.73
C PRO A 13 -3.66 -12.57 -2.16
N GLU A 14 -3.41 -12.78 -3.45
CA GLU A 14 -2.78 -14.00 -3.97
C GLU A 14 -1.27 -14.06 -3.70
N GLU A 15 -0.60 -12.91 -3.62
CA GLU A 15 0.86 -12.82 -3.35
C GLU A 15 1.25 -13.29 -1.95
N GLN A 16 0.30 -13.35 -0.99
CA GLN A 16 0.57 -13.74 0.41
C GLN A 16 1.79 -13.00 1.01
N CYS A 17 1.99 -11.74 0.61
CA CYS A 17 3.11 -10.93 1.06
C CYS A 17 2.74 -10.19 2.36
N PRO A 18 3.48 -10.42 3.48
CA PRO A 18 3.16 -9.82 4.77
C PRO A 18 3.60 -8.35 4.89
N TYR A 19 4.15 -7.76 3.83
CA TYR A 19 4.63 -6.39 3.86
C TYR A 19 3.46 -5.39 3.96
N SER A 20 3.62 -4.40 4.82
CA SER A 20 2.72 -3.25 4.93
C SER A 20 3.51 -1.95 4.98
N ALA A 21 3.05 -0.94 4.26
CA ALA A 21 3.57 0.41 4.31
C ALA A 21 2.72 1.28 5.25
N GLU A 22 3.38 2.04 6.13
CA GLU A 22 2.74 3.05 6.98
C GLU A 22 3.42 4.42 6.85
N GLY A 23 2.66 5.49 7.12
CA GLY A 23 3.14 6.86 6.94
C GLY A 23 2.16 7.93 7.36
N LEU A 24 2.57 9.19 7.20
CA LEU A 24 1.79 10.37 7.59
C LEU A 24 1.05 11.01 6.42
N SER A 25 1.36 10.58 5.18
CA SER A 25 0.64 10.98 3.98
C SER A 25 0.30 9.76 3.12
N MET A 26 -0.77 9.87 2.33
CA MET A 26 -1.15 8.81 1.39
C MET A 26 -0.05 8.59 0.35
N ALA A 27 0.51 9.66 -0.21
CA ALA A 27 1.56 9.58 -1.24
C ALA A 27 2.78 8.78 -0.76
N GLU A 28 3.28 9.10 0.44
CA GLU A 28 4.40 8.37 1.05
C GLU A 28 4.12 6.87 1.20
N VAL A 29 2.91 6.51 1.63
CA VAL A 29 2.51 5.11 1.86
C VAL A 29 2.39 4.35 0.55
N ILE A 30 1.80 4.97 -0.47
CA ILE A 30 1.69 4.40 -1.81
C ILE A 30 3.08 4.22 -2.42
N ASP A 31 3.95 5.23 -2.34
CA ASP A 31 5.31 5.13 -2.87
C ASP A 31 6.10 4.02 -2.19
N LYS A 32 5.97 3.86 -0.86
CA LYS A 32 6.60 2.77 -0.11
C LYS A 32 6.12 1.38 -0.56
N LEU A 33 4.82 1.21 -0.76
CA LEU A 33 4.28 -0.08 -1.22
C LEU A 33 4.67 -0.34 -2.69
N PHE A 34 4.54 0.66 -3.55
CA PHE A 34 4.88 0.52 -4.96
C PHE A 34 6.36 0.23 -5.17
N ASN A 35 7.24 0.88 -4.39
CA ASN A 35 8.67 0.58 -4.39
C ASN A 35 8.96 -0.85 -3.88
N HIS A 36 8.22 -1.33 -2.87
CA HIS A 36 8.33 -2.71 -2.43
C HIS A 36 7.98 -3.69 -3.57
N VAL A 37 6.87 -3.48 -4.27
CA VAL A 37 6.48 -4.30 -5.43
C VAL A 37 7.54 -4.24 -6.53
N LYS A 38 8.10 -3.07 -6.81
CA LYS A 38 9.22 -2.91 -7.76
C LYS A 38 10.48 -3.67 -7.42
N ILE A 39 10.73 -3.98 -6.15
CA ILE A 39 11.96 -4.65 -5.71
C ILE A 39 11.72 -6.15 -5.53
N TYR A 40 10.58 -6.54 -4.95
CA TYR A 40 10.33 -7.90 -4.49
C TYR A 40 9.31 -8.66 -5.36
N HIS A 41 8.49 -7.96 -6.14
CA HIS A 41 7.45 -8.52 -7.01
C HIS A 41 7.66 -8.07 -8.46
N VAL A 42 8.94 -8.06 -8.91
CA VAL A 42 9.35 -7.57 -10.23
C VAL A 42 8.63 -8.30 -11.36
N GLU A 43 8.46 -9.61 -11.23
CA GLU A 43 7.81 -10.45 -12.25
C GLU A 43 6.36 -10.02 -12.49
N LYS A 44 5.66 -9.62 -11.43
CA LYS A 44 4.29 -9.13 -11.51
C LYS A 44 4.22 -7.82 -12.30
N LEU A 45 5.07 -6.85 -11.96
CA LEU A 45 5.14 -5.59 -12.71
C LEU A 45 5.62 -5.78 -14.14
N ALA A 46 6.51 -6.75 -14.40
CA ALA A 46 6.97 -7.07 -15.74
C ALA A 46 5.88 -7.71 -16.61
N SER A 47 4.92 -8.42 -16.01
CA SER A 47 3.76 -8.99 -16.70
C SER A 47 2.63 -8.00 -16.95
N LEU A 48 2.66 -6.83 -16.30
CA LEU A 48 1.63 -5.81 -16.37
C LEU A 48 1.95 -4.81 -17.49
N SER A 49 0.95 -4.47 -18.30
CA SER A 49 0.98 -3.30 -19.17
C SER A 49 0.94 -2.00 -18.36
N SER A 50 1.29 -0.86 -18.98
CA SER A 50 1.24 0.45 -18.30
C SER A 50 -0.13 0.76 -17.71
N GLU A 51 -1.21 0.41 -18.42
CA GLU A 51 -2.59 0.60 -17.92
C GLU A 51 -2.86 -0.27 -16.68
N GLU A 52 -2.35 -1.50 -16.65
CA GLU A 52 -2.50 -2.39 -15.50
C GLU A 52 -1.66 -1.94 -14.31
N VAL A 53 -0.50 -1.32 -14.54
CA VAL A 53 0.29 -0.66 -13.49
C VAL A 53 -0.48 0.52 -12.89
N ASP A 54 -1.11 1.36 -13.72
CA ASP A 54 -1.93 2.49 -13.25
C ASP A 54 -3.15 2.01 -12.45
N ASN A 55 -3.79 0.92 -12.91
CA ASN A 55 -4.88 0.26 -12.20
C ASN A 55 -4.41 -0.36 -10.88
N PHE A 56 -3.16 -0.85 -10.82
CA PHE A 56 -2.57 -1.37 -9.59
C PHE A 56 -2.31 -0.25 -8.58
N GLU A 57 -1.75 0.88 -9.00
CA GLU A 57 -1.60 2.05 -8.12
C GLU A 57 -2.96 2.57 -7.62
N THR A 58 -3.98 2.57 -8.49
CA THR A 58 -5.35 2.93 -8.10
C THR A 58 -5.90 1.99 -7.03
N ARG A 59 -5.68 0.67 -7.16
CA ARG A 59 -6.03 -0.30 -6.12
C ARG A 59 -5.32 -0.04 -4.80
N MET A 60 -4.01 0.28 -4.83
CA MET A 60 -3.28 0.67 -3.61
C MET A 60 -3.94 1.86 -2.90
N ARG A 61 -4.37 2.87 -3.67
CA ARG A 61 -5.05 4.06 -3.13
C ARG A 61 -6.42 3.73 -2.52
N GLN A 62 -7.14 2.77 -3.09
CA GLN A 62 -8.44 2.31 -2.60
C GLN A 62 -8.33 1.42 -1.35
N SER A 63 -7.28 0.59 -1.27
CA SER A 63 -7.02 -0.29 -0.11
C SER A 63 -6.40 0.45 1.09
N LEU A 64 -6.16 1.75 0.96
CA LEU A 64 -5.48 2.55 1.95
C LEU A 64 -6.36 2.80 3.17
N LYS A 65 -5.90 2.30 4.32
CA LYS A 65 -6.56 2.42 5.62
C LYS A 65 -6.13 3.72 6.29
N ILE A 66 -7.11 4.51 6.75
CA ILE A 66 -6.87 5.80 7.42
C ILE A 66 -7.18 5.65 8.90
N PHE A 67 -6.15 5.76 9.73
CA PHE A 67 -6.30 5.83 11.17
C PHE A 67 -6.29 7.28 11.59
N ALA A 68 -7.46 7.81 11.96
CA ALA A 68 -7.49 9.02 12.75
C ALA A 68 -6.99 8.65 14.15
N GLY A 69 -5.79 9.12 14.53
CA GLY A 69 -5.30 8.91 15.88
C GLY A 69 -6.30 9.50 16.88
N ASN A 70 -7.12 8.64 17.48
CA ASN A 70 -7.70 8.93 18.78
C ASN A 70 -6.52 9.00 19.74
N ALA A 71 -6.14 10.22 20.11
CA ALA A 71 -5.57 10.41 21.43
C ALA A 71 -6.68 10.10 22.43
N GLY A 72 -6.85 8.81 22.75
CA GLY A 72 -7.64 8.38 23.91
C GLY A 72 -6.73 8.37 25.14
N PRO A 73 -7.15 8.95 26.28
CA PRO A 73 -6.33 9.03 27.49
C PRO A 73 -6.39 7.72 28.29
N GLY A 74 -5.26 7.33 28.88
CA GLY A 74 -5.19 6.54 30.11
C GLY A 74 -5.36 5.03 30.01
N VAL A 75 -4.29 4.29 30.33
CA VAL A 75 -4.24 3.46 31.54
C VAL A 75 -2.91 3.71 32.25
#